data_AF-A0A415SWJ0-F1
#
_entry.id   AF-A0A415SWJ0-F1
#
_cell.length_a   1.000
_cell.length_b   1.000
_cell.length_c   1.000
_cell.angle_alpha   90.00
_cell.angle_beta   90.00
_cell.angle_gamma   90.00
#
_symmetry.space_group_name_H-M   'P 1'
#
loop_
_entity.id
_entity.type
_entity.pdbx_description
1 polymer ?
#
loop_
_entity_poly.entity_id
_entity_poly.type
_entity_poly.pdbx_seq_one_letter_code
_entity_poly.pdbx_strand_id
1 'polypeptide(L)'
;MTQQEFMERTGITPTAEDFDYIHAVYLNTSMNKDEFCKDFKKHGDSRIIRDVHVRVLNYEMKCERQKEVIGNLTDFLIGKAHAYDDTDFRKEAVGLVGEMEVVKRTIELGLPLWDEDRMVVLSMIEEQGK
;
A
#
# COMPACT_ATOMS: atom_id res chain seq x y z
N MET A 1 -16.71 -13.61 0.31
CA MET A 1 -17.84 -14.58 0.36
C MET A 1 -17.33 -15.97 0.04
N THR A 2 -18.02 -17.05 0.43
CA THR A 2 -17.63 -18.41 0.03
C THR A 2 -18.14 -18.76 -1.38
N GLN A 3 -17.55 -19.77 -2.03
CA GLN A 3 -18.00 -20.21 -3.36
C GLN A 3 -19.45 -20.69 -3.33
N GLN A 4 -19.80 -21.47 -2.30
CA GLN A 4 -21.16 -21.94 -2.08
C GLN A 4 -22.14 -20.77 -1.91
N GLU A 5 -21.80 -19.76 -1.09
CA GLU A 5 -22.63 -18.58 -0.88
C GLU A 5 -22.84 -17.78 -2.19
N PHE A 6 -21.80 -17.67 -3.02
CA PHE A 6 -21.90 -17.02 -4.34
C PHE A 6 -22.83 -17.79 -5.28
N MET A 7 -22.69 -19.12 -5.35
CA MET A 7 -23.55 -19.99 -6.16
C MET A 7 -25.02 -19.87 -5.73
N GLU A 8 -25.29 -19.89 -4.43
CA GLU A 8 -26.65 -19.78 -3.87
C GLU A 8 -27.30 -18.42 -4.20
N ARG A 9 -26.52 -17.33 -4.14
CA ARG A 9 -27.03 -15.97 -4.43
C ARG A 9 -27.18 -15.69 -5.93
N THR A 10 -26.30 -16.26 -6.76
CA THR A 10 -26.24 -15.91 -8.19
C THR A 10 -26.86 -16.94 -9.12
N GLY A 11 -26.83 -18.22 -8.75
CA GLY A 11 -27.13 -19.36 -9.61
C GLY A 11 -26.00 -19.68 -10.61
N ILE A 12 -24.85 -19.00 -10.52
CA ILE A 12 -23.69 -19.23 -11.39
C ILE A 12 -22.81 -20.30 -10.74
N THR A 13 -22.30 -21.24 -11.53
CA THR A 13 -21.36 -22.28 -11.06
C THR A 13 -19.97 -21.98 -11.60
N PRO A 14 -19.16 -21.17 -10.90
CA PRO A 14 -17.80 -20.84 -11.34
C PRO A 14 -16.86 -22.03 -11.15
N THR A 15 -15.83 -22.11 -12.00
CA THR A 15 -14.65 -22.95 -11.72
C THR A 15 -13.90 -22.40 -10.50
N ALA A 16 -12.95 -23.17 -9.96
CA ALA A 16 -12.11 -22.69 -8.86
C ALA A 16 -11.36 -21.40 -9.23
N GLU A 17 -10.75 -21.37 -10.43
CA GLU A 17 -10.02 -20.20 -10.95
C GLU A 17 -10.95 -18.99 -11.18
N ASP A 18 -12.15 -19.21 -11.74
CA ASP A 18 -13.13 -18.14 -11.89
C ASP A 18 -13.57 -17.59 -10.53
N PHE A 19 -13.72 -18.46 -9.54
CA PHE A 19 -14.11 -18.05 -8.20
C PHE A 19 -13.01 -17.24 -7.50
N ASP A 20 -11.74 -17.58 -7.68
CA ASP A 20 -10.62 -16.79 -7.17
C ASP A 20 -10.66 -15.36 -7.71
N TYR A 21 -10.90 -15.20 -9.02
CA TYR A 21 -11.11 -13.89 -9.64
C TYR A 21 -12.34 -13.17 -9.05
N ILE A 22 -13.49 -13.83 -8.96
CA ILE A 22 -14.72 -13.26 -8.41
C ILE A 22 -14.50 -12.75 -6.98
N HIS A 23 -13.81 -13.56 -6.17
CA HIS A 23 -13.51 -13.23 -4.78
C HIS A 23 -12.53 -12.06 -4.69
N ALA A 24 -11.49 -12.03 -5.51
CA ALA A 24 -10.55 -10.93 -5.59
C ALA A 24 -11.25 -9.61 -5.97
N VAL A 25 -12.14 -9.63 -6.98
CA VAL A 25 -12.92 -8.45 -7.36
C VAL A 25 -13.80 -8.00 -6.19
N TYR A 26 -14.49 -8.92 -5.51
CA TYR A 26 -15.35 -8.60 -4.37
C TYR A 26 -14.58 -7.88 -3.24
N LEU A 27 -13.41 -8.38 -2.87
CA LEU A 27 -12.56 -7.78 -1.82
C LEU A 27 -12.06 -6.37 -2.18
N ASN A 28 -12.05 -6.03 -3.47
CA ASN A 28 -11.65 -4.71 -3.97
C ASN A 28 -12.85 -3.76 -4.19
N THR A 29 -14.03 -4.10 -3.67
CA THR A 29 -15.22 -3.26 -3.74
C THR A 29 -15.74 -2.92 -2.34
N SER A 30 -16.39 -1.77 -2.20
CA SER A 30 -17.11 -1.40 -0.98
C SER A 30 -18.51 -2.03 -0.88
N MET A 31 -18.88 -2.89 -1.83
CA MET A 31 -20.22 -3.45 -1.94
C MET A 31 -20.44 -4.54 -0.88
N ASN A 32 -21.65 -4.64 -0.35
CA ASN A 32 -22.03 -5.83 0.41
C ASN A 32 -22.24 -7.02 -0.54
N LYS A 33 -22.38 -8.22 0.05
CA LYS A 33 -22.48 -9.47 -0.72
C LYS A 33 -23.68 -9.50 -1.68
N ASP A 34 -24.83 -8.95 -1.29
CA ASP A 34 -26.04 -8.95 -2.10
C ASP A 34 -25.95 -7.98 -3.28
N GLU A 35 -25.45 -6.77 -3.03
CA GLU A 35 -25.17 -5.77 -4.06
C GLU A 35 -24.18 -6.31 -5.09
N PHE A 36 -23.06 -6.86 -4.61
CA PHE A 36 -22.04 -7.45 -5.47
C PHE A 36 -22.61 -8.59 -6.33
N CYS A 37 -23.29 -9.56 -5.72
CA CYS A 37 -23.85 -10.71 -6.46
C CYS A 37 -24.86 -10.24 -7.53
N LYS A 38 -25.71 -9.27 -7.19
CA LYS A 38 -26.70 -8.72 -8.12
C LYS A 38 -26.04 -8.00 -9.31
N ASP A 39 -24.97 -7.25 -9.08
CA ASP A 39 -24.25 -6.53 -10.12
C ASP A 39 -23.40 -7.48 -10.98
N PHE A 40 -22.70 -8.41 -10.33
CA PHE A 40 -21.89 -9.43 -10.99
C PHE A 40 -22.71 -10.28 -11.97
N LYS A 41 -23.96 -10.63 -11.64
CA LYS A 41 -24.85 -11.33 -12.60
C LYS A 41 -25.09 -10.56 -13.90
N LYS A 42 -25.01 -9.23 -13.89
CA LYS A 42 -25.25 -8.39 -15.06
C LYS A 42 -23.98 -8.12 -15.86
N HIS A 43 -22.85 -8.03 -15.17
CA HIS A 43 -21.61 -7.47 -15.73
C HIS A 43 -20.37 -8.35 -15.54
N GLY A 44 -20.47 -9.45 -14.80
CA GLY A 44 -19.35 -10.32 -14.42
C GLY A 44 -18.62 -10.98 -15.59
N ASP A 45 -19.32 -11.22 -16.70
CA ASP A 45 -18.75 -11.78 -17.93
C ASP A 45 -18.13 -10.71 -18.85
N SER A 46 -18.14 -9.43 -18.43
CA SER A 46 -17.56 -8.35 -19.22
C SER A 46 -16.04 -8.48 -19.31
N ARG A 47 -15.55 -8.81 -20.51
CA ARG A 47 -14.11 -8.87 -20.81
C ARG A 47 -13.40 -7.54 -20.52
N ILE A 48 -14.07 -6.41 -20.77
CA ILE A 48 -13.50 -5.08 -20.50
C ILE A 48 -13.25 -4.90 -18.99
N ILE A 49 -14.21 -5.29 -18.14
CA ILE A 49 -14.07 -5.18 -16.69
C ILE A 49 -12.93 -6.08 -16.20
N ARG A 50 -12.85 -7.31 -16.72
CA ARG A 50 -11.77 -8.26 -16.39
C ARG A 50 -10.40 -7.72 -16.79
N ASP A 51 -10.24 -7.22 -18.01
CA ASP A 51 -8.97 -6.69 -18.50
C ASP A 51 -8.53 -5.44 -17.71
N VAL A 52 -9.47 -4.55 -17.36
CA VAL A 52 -9.19 -3.38 -16.52
C VAL A 52 -8.81 -3.81 -15.10
N HIS A 53 -9.51 -4.75 -14.48
CA HIS A 53 -9.18 -5.26 -13.14
C HIS A 53 -7.77 -5.84 -13.08
N VAL A 54 -7.41 -6.70 -14.05
CA VAL A 54 -6.05 -7.26 -14.15
C VAL A 54 -5.00 -6.14 -14.30
N ARG A 55 -5.30 -5.09 -15.07
CA ARG A 55 -4.40 -3.95 -15.22
C ARG A 55 -4.23 -3.16 -13.91
N VAL A 56 -5.31 -2.95 -13.16
CA VAL A 56 -5.26 -2.28 -11.84
C VAL A 56 -4.42 -3.09 -10.86
N LEU A 57 -4.69 -4.39 -10.70
CA LEU A 57 -3.90 -5.27 -9.83
C LEU A 57 -2.41 -5.24 -10.20
N ASN A 58 -2.09 -5.27 -11.50
CA ASN A 58 -0.70 -5.17 -11.95
C ASN A 58 -0.03 -3.84 -11.58
N TYR A 59 -0.77 -2.72 -11.58
CA TYR A 59 -0.25 -1.44 -11.12
C TYR A 59 -0.10 -1.39 -9.61
N GLU A 60 -1.02 -1.96 -8.85
CA GLU A 60 -0.93 -2.07 -7.38
C GLU A 60 0.31 -2.87 -6.97
N MET A 61 0.53 -4.06 -7.56
CA MET A 61 1.73 -4.85 -7.30
C MET A 61 3.02 -4.09 -7.64
N LYS A 62 3.03 -3.32 -8.75
CA LYS A 62 4.17 -2.49 -9.12
C LYS A 62 4.39 -1.35 -8.12
N CYS A 63 3.32 -0.74 -7.63
CA CYS A 63 3.36 0.33 -6.63
C CYS A 63 3.93 -0.20 -5.30
N GLU A 64 3.46 -1.36 -4.83
CA GLU A 64 3.99 -1.99 -3.61
C GLU A 64 5.48 -2.33 -3.74
N ARG A 65 5.89 -2.89 -4.88
CA ARG A 65 7.32 -3.12 -5.15
C ARG A 65 8.13 -1.83 -5.19
N GLN A 66 7.57 -0.74 -5.74
CA GLN A 66 8.24 0.57 -5.74
C GLN A 66 8.38 1.14 -4.34
N LYS A 67 7.35 1.02 -3.49
CA LYS A 67 7.42 1.43 -2.07
C LYS A 67 8.52 0.70 -1.33
N GLU A 68 8.67 -0.62 -1.55
CA GLU A 68 9.75 -1.41 -0.95
C GLU A 68 11.13 -0.92 -1.42
N VAL A 69 11.30 -0.69 -2.73
CA VAL A 69 12.56 -0.16 -3.28
C VAL A 69 12.89 1.22 -2.72
N ILE A 70 11.89 2.12 -2.65
CA ILE A 70 12.05 3.45 -2.08
C ILE A 70 12.44 3.35 -0.61
N GLY A 71 11.75 2.52 0.18
CA GLY A 71 12.06 2.31 1.59
C GLY A 71 13.50 1.81 1.80
N ASN A 72 13.92 0.79 1.06
CA ASN A 72 15.28 0.26 1.14
C ASN A 72 16.35 1.30 0.75
N LEU A 73 16.07 2.11 -0.29
CA LEU A 73 16.96 3.20 -0.69
C LEU A 73 17.04 4.30 0.37
N THR A 74 15.91 4.67 0.96
CA THR A 74 15.84 5.63 2.07
C THR A 74 16.68 5.16 3.25
N ASP A 75 16.53 3.91 3.69
CA ASP A 75 17.30 3.36 4.81
C ASP A 75 18.81 3.36 4.51
N PHE A 76 19.17 3.01 3.27
CA PHE A 76 20.56 3.08 2.80
C PHE A 76 21.11 4.50 2.84
N LEU A 77 20.36 5.49 2.34
CA LEU A 77 20.76 6.90 2.33
C LEU A 77 20.92 7.44 3.76
N ILE A 78 19.98 7.15 4.66
CA ILE A 78 20.09 7.50 6.09
C ILE A 78 21.38 6.90 6.68
N GLY A 79 21.62 5.60 6.47
CA GLY A 79 22.84 4.95 6.95
C GLY A 79 24.12 5.59 6.41
N LYS A 80 24.13 6.02 5.14
CA LYS A 80 25.26 6.73 4.53
C LYS A 80 25.45 8.13 5.10
N ALA A 81 24.36 8.85 5.33
CA ALA A 81 24.36 10.16 5.97
C ALA A 81 25.08 10.11 7.32
N HIS A 82 24.74 9.13 8.17
CA HIS A 82 25.39 8.94 9.47
C HIS A 82 26.84 8.42 9.37
N ALA A 83 27.12 7.50 8.44
CA ALA A 83 28.46 6.92 8.30
C ALA A 83 29.52 7.94 7.83
N TYR A 84 29.10 8.95 7.06
CA TYR A 84 29.99 9.97 6.49
C TYR A 84 29.79 11.36 7.10
N ASP A 85 28.85 11.52 8.03
CA ASP A 85 28.44 12.83 8.57
C ASP A 85 28.06 13.83 7.46
N ASP A 86 27.37 13.33 6.43
CA ASP A 86 27.02 14.06 5.22
C ASP A 86 25.51 14.24 5.12
N THR A 87 25.07 15.48 5.34
CA THR A 87 23.67 15.86 5.35
C THR A 87 22.99 15.78 3.98
N ASP A 88 23.74 15.71 2.88
CA ASP A 88 23.15 15.64 1.54
C ASP A 88 22.44 14.30 1.31
N PHE A 89 22.98 13.19 1.83
CA PHE A 89 22.28 11.90 1.78
C PHE A 89 20.95 11.93 2.55
N ARG A 90 20.89 12.62 3.70
CA ARG A 90 19.64 12.80 4.43
C ARG A 90 18.64 13.62 3.62
N LYS A 91 19.08 14.73 3.00
CA LYS A 91 18.19 15.56 2.15
C LYS A 91 17.58 14.75 1.02
N GLU A 92 18.35 13.89 0.37
CA GLU A 92 17.83 12.97 -0.65
C GLU A 92 16.81 11.99 -0.07
N ALA A 93 17.08 11.40 1.11
CA ALA A 93 16.13 10.53 1.80
C ALA A 93 14.81 11.25 2.13
N VAL A 94 14.89 12.51 2.60
CA VAL A 94 13.71 13.35 2.83
C VAL A 94 12.96 13.63 1.54
N GLY A 95 13.66 13.86 0.43
CA GLY A 95 13.03 14.04 -0.88
C GLY A 95 12.22 12.82 -1.34
N LEU A 96 12.61 11.61 -0.91
CA LEU A 96 11.92 10.37 -1.28
C LEU A 96 10.66 10.09 -0.45
N VAL A 97 10.73 10.29 0.87
CA VAL A 97 9.67 9.82 1.79
C VAL A 97 9.12 10.90 2.75
N GLY A 98 9.71 12.09 2.75
CA GLY A 98 9.37 13.19 3.65
C GLY A 98 10.09 13.12 5.01
N GLU A 99 10.11 14.26 5.70
CA GLU A 99 10.81 14.45 6.98
C GLU A 99 10.36 13.45 8.06
N MET A 100 9.05 13.31 8.23
CA MET A 100 8.44 12.43 9.24
C MET A 100 8.92 10.98 9.12
N GLU A 101 8.91 10.46 7.90
CA GLU A 101 9.27 9.07 7.64
C GLU A 101 10.79 8.85 7.77
N VAL A 102 11.61 9.84 7.41
CA VAL A 102 13.06 9.81 7.68
C VAL A 102 13.33 9.72 9.18
N VAL A 103 12.71 10.60 9.99
CA VAL A 103 12.89 10.59 11.44
C VAL A 103 12.49 9.25 12.06
N LYS A 104 11.32 8.72 11.66
CA LYS A 104 10.86 7.40 12.10
C LYS A 104 11.86 6.30 11.76
N ARG A 105 12.36 6.26 10.51
CA ARG A 105 13.33 5.26 10.06
C ARG A 105 14.67 5.38 10.76
N THR A 106 15.16 6.60 11.01
CA THR A 106 16.38 6.84 11.81
C THR A 106 16.25 6.19 13.20
N ILE A 107 15.08 6.31 13.84
CA ILE A 107 14.79 5.67 15.13
C ILE A 107 14.74 4.14 15.00
N GLU A 108 14.03 3.62 14.00
CA GLU A 108 13.90 2.17 13.75
C GLU A 108 15.24 1.50 13.44
N LEU A 109 16.16 2.24 12.80
CA LEU A 109 17.55 1.81 12.53
C LEU A 109 18.47 1.95 13.75
N GLY A 110 18.00 2.54 14.85
CA GLY A 110 18.79 2.75 16.08
C GLY A 110 19.90 3.80 15.94
N LEU A 111 19.75 4.75 15.01
CA LEU A 111 20.73 5.79 14.72
C LEU A 111 20.48 7.03 15.59
N PRO A 112 21.53 7.80 15.94
CA PRO A 112 21.37 9.01 16.73
C PRO A 112 20.64 10.08 15.90
N LEU A 113 19.60 10.68 16.48
CA LEU A 113 18.87 11.77 15.83
C LEU A 113 19.78 12.97 15.55
N TRP A 114 19.55 13.67 14.44
CA TRP A 114 20.16 14.98 14.18
C TRP A 114 19.32 16.11 14.78
N ASP A 115 19.84 17.34 14.69
CA ASP A 115 19.12 18.52 15.18
C ASP A 115 17.79 18.69 14.45
N GLU A 116 17.79 18.50 13.13
CA GLU A 116 16.59 18.56 12.30
C GLU A 116 15.56 17.52 12.75
N ASP A 117 16.00 16.29 13.03
CA ASP A 117 15.11 15.22 13.48
C ASP A 117 14.50 15.54 14.84
N ARG A 118 15.30 16.08 15.77
CA ARG A 118 14.83 16.54 17.09
C ARG A 118 13.75 17.60 16.96
N MET A 119 13.93 18.56 16.04
CA MET A 119 12.95 19.62 15.81
C MET A 119 11.59 19.07 15.36
N VAL A 120 11.59 18.07 14.47
CA VAL A 120 10.36 17.41 14.02
C VAL A 120 9.67 16.67 15.18
N VAL A 121 10.42 15.92 15.99
CA VAL A 121 9.86 15.22 17.15
C VAL A 121 9.25 16.21 18.14
N LEU A 122 9.94 17.32 18.43
CA LEU A 122 9.44 18.35 19.33
C LEU A 122 8.14 18.97 18.82
N SER A 123 8.05 19.32 17.53
CA SER A 123 6.82 19.89 16.97
C SER A 123 5.64 18.93 17.08
N MET A 124 5.85 17.62 16.88
CA MET A 124 4.80 16.62 17.06
C MET A 124 4.30 16.51 18.50
N ILE A 125 5.20 16.58 19.48
CA ILE A 125 4.86 16.52 20.89
C ILE A 125 4.04 17.76 21.29
N GLU A 126 4.43 18.94 20.80
CA GLU A 126 3.70 20.20 21.05
C GLU A 126 2.30 20.20 20.43
N GLU A 127 2.12 19.58 19.26
CA GLU A 127 0.81 19.44 18.62
C GLU A 127 -0.13 18.51 19.39
N GLN A 128 0.38 17.41 19.96
CA GLN A 128 -0.42 16.47 20.76
C GLN A 128 -0.80 17.00 22.16
N GLY A 129 -0.07 18.00 22.65
CA GLY A 129 -0.35 18.65 23.93
C GLY A 129 -1.46 19.71 23.89
N LYS A 130 -2.06 19.97 22.73
CA LYS A 130 -3.18 20.90 22.53
C LYS A 130 -4.52 20.16 22.47
#